data_AF-A0A378W2G3-F1
#
_entry.id   AF-A0A378W2G3-F1
#
_cell.length_a   1.000
_cell.length_b   1.000
_cell.length_c   1.000
_cell.angle_alpha   90.00
_cell.angle_beta   90.00
_cell.angle_gamma   90.00
#
_symmetry.space_group_name_H-M   'P 1'
#
loop_
_entity.id
_entity.type
_entity.pdbx_description
1 polymer ?
#
loop_
_entity_poly.entity_id
_entity_poly.type
_entity_poly.pdbx_seq_one_letter_code
_entity_poly.pdbx_strand_id
1 'polypeptide(L)'
;MGRTDIAGKTGTTNDNKDAWFVGFNPDVVTAVYIGFDKPKSMGRAGYGGTIAVPVWVDYMRFALKGKQGKGMKMPEGVVSSNGEYYMKERMVTDPGLMLDNSGIAPQPSRRAKEDDEAAVENEQQGRSDETRQDVQETPVLPSNTDSKQQQLDSLF
;
A
#
# COMPACT_ATOMS: atom_id res chain seq x y z
N MET A 1 -2.10 16.34 -15.32
CA MET A 1 -1.11 17.12 -14.56
C MET A 1 0.29 16.60 -14.90
N GLY A 2 0.64 16.49 -16.20
CA GLY A 2 1.68 15.61 -16.75
C GLY A 2 3.13 15.85 -16.30
N ARG A 3 3.37 15.68 -15.00
CA ARG A 3 4.65 15.75 -14.32
C ARG A 3 5.04 14.34 -13.88
N THR A 4 6.34 14.07 -13.87
CA THR A 4 6.91 12.77 -13.48
C THR A 4 7.49 12.78 -12.06
N ASP A 5 7.47 13.93 -11.38
CA ASP A 5 8.05 14.14 -10.06
C ASP A 5 7.04 14.07 -8.91
N ILE A 6 5.86 13.50 -9.15
CA ILE A 6 4.78 13.40 -8.18
C ILE A 6 4.54 11.94 -7.82
N ALA A 7 4.44 11.67 -6.53
CA ALA A 7 3.96 10.40 -6.00
C ALA A 7 2.85 10.66 -4.97
N GLY A 8 1.96 9.71 -4.80
CA GLY A 8 0.91 9.83 -3.79
C GLY A 8 0.11 8.55 -3.64
N LYS A 9 -0.67 8.49 -2.55
CA LYS A 9 -1.46 7.33 -2.19
C LYS A 9 -2.86 7.77 -1.75
N THR A 10 -3.85 7.06 -2.27
CA THR A 10 -5.24 7.15 -1.82
C THR A 10 -5.44 6.39 -0.51
N GLY A 11 -6.24 6.94 0.38
CA GLY A 11 -6.74 6.28 1.59
C GLY A 11 -8.27 6.36 1.64
N THR A 12 -8.92 5.33 2.15
CA THR A 12 -10.36 5.30 2.40
C THR A 12 -10.62 4.40 3.60
N THR A 13 -11.42 4.86 4.56
CA THR A 13 -11.80 4.06 5.73
C THR A 13 -13.06 3.24 5.46
N ASN A 14 -13.37 2.32 6.37
CA ASN A 14 -14.57 1.47 6.30
C ASN A 14 -15.84 2.32 6.14
N ASP A 15 -16.81 1.77 5.40
CA ASP A 15 -18.08 2.42 5.05
C ASP A 15 -17.96 3.77 4.32
N ASN A 16 -16.79 4.08 3.75
CA ASN A 16 -16.52 5.36 3.07
C ASN A 16 -16.78 6.57 3.98
N LYS A 17 -16.40 6.48 5.26
CA LYS A 17 -16.55 7.57 6.23
C LYS A 17 -15.51 8.68 6.01
N ASP A 18 -14.31 8.28 5.57
CA ASP A 18 -13.19 9.17 5.34
C ASP A 18 -12.54 8.92 3.97
N ALA A 19 -12.19 10.01 3.30
CA ALA A 19 -11.48 10.00 2.05
C ALA A 19 -10.18 10.80 2.20
N TRP A 20 -9.07 10.13 1.92
CA TRP A 20 -7.74 10.70 2.06
C TRP A 20 -7.00 10.66 0.73
N PHE A 21 -6.18 11.67 0.51
CA PHE A 21 -5.08 11.59 -0.43
C PHE A 21 -3.86 12.29 0.16
N VAL A 22 -2.74 11.58 0.20
CA VAL A 22 -1.46 12.14 0.61
C VAL A 22 -0.48 11.98 -0.54
N GLY A 23 0.12 13.07 -0.96
CA GLY A 23 1.07 13.08 -2.07
C GLY A 23 2.14 14.13 -1.88
N PHE A 24 3.21 13.99 -2.66
CA PHE A 24 4.38 14.85 -2.55
C PHE A 24 5.12 14.98 -3.88
N ASN A 25 5.95 16.01 -3.95
CA ASN A 25 7.15 16.07 -4.78
C ASN A 25 8.36 16.34 -3.84
N PRO A 26 9.60 16.47 -4.34
CA PRO A 26 10.75 16.71 -3.45
C PRO A 26 10.72 17.99 -2.62
N ASP A 27 9.87 18.95 -2.95
CA ASP A 27 9.85 20.27 -2.31
C ASP A 27 8.58 20.52 -1.46
N VAL A 28 7.48 19.78 -1.72
CA VAL A 28 6.17 19.98 -1.09
C VAL A 28 5.50 18.64 -0.81
N VAL A 29 5.00 18.49 0.41
CA VAL A 29 4.09 17.40 0.82
C VAL A 29 2.71 18.02 1.05
N THR A 30 1.65 17.32 0.63
CA THR A 30 0.28 17.77 0.87
C THR A 30 -0.61 16.57 1.18
N ALA A 31 -1.38 16.71 2.25
CA ALA A 31 -2.42 15.77 2.67
C ALA A 31 -3.79 16.45 2.56
N VAL A 32 -4.75 15.76 1.94
CA VAL A 32 -6.15 16.18 1.85
C VAL A 32 -7.00 15.15 2.56
N TYR A 33 -7.85 15.65 3.46
CA TYR A 33 -8.88 14.90 4.16
C TYR A 33 -10.26 15.43 3.76
N ILE A 34 -11.19 14.52 3.52
CA ILE A 34 -12.61 14.86 3.40
C ILE A 34 -13.40 13.85 4.22
N GLY A 35 -14.25 14.37 5.10
CA GLY A 35 -15.14 13.61 5.96
C GLY A 35 -16.11 14.55 6.66
N PHE A 36 -16.96 13.99 7.52
CA PHE A 36 -17.93 14.74 8.31
C PHE A 36 -17.50 14.78 9.77
N ASP A 37 -17.73 15.91 10.45
CA ASP A 37 -17.39 16.09 11.87
C ASP A 37 -17.99 15.00 12.78
N LYS A 38 -19.20 14.55 12.45
CA LYS A 38 -19.79 13.32 12.98
C LYS A 38 -19.66 12.23 11.92
N PRO A 39 -18.92 11.13 12.17
CA PRO A 39 -18.66 10.11 11.17
C PRO A 39 -19.95 9.56 10.56
N LYS A 40 -20.10 9.73 9.25
CA LYS A 40 -21.18 9.14 8.47
C LYS A 40 -20.65 8.79 7.09
N SER A 41 -21.25 7.77 6.47
CA SER A 41 -20.87 7.37 5.13
C SER A 41 -21.06 8.53 4.15
N MET A 42 -20.04 8.79 3.32
CA MET A 42 -20.13 9.69 2.16
C MET A 42 -20.79 9.02 0.95
N GLY A 43 -21.29 7.78 1.12
CA GLY A 43 -21.97 7.01 0.10
C GLY A 43 -21.02 6.34 -0.88
N ARG A 44 -21.59 5.83 -1.97
CA ARG A 44 -20.91 4.98 -2.97
C ARG A 44 -19.83 5.71 -3.78
N ALA A 45 -19.71 7.03 -3.66
CA ALA A 45 -18.65 7.81 -4.30
C ALA A 45 -17.64 8.39 -3.30
N GLY A 46 -17.73 8.01 -2.01
CA GLY A 46 -16.93 8.56 -0.92
C GLY A 46 -15.51 7.99 -0.79
N TYR A 47 -14.81 7.77 -1.90
CA TYR A 47 -13.45 7.20 -1.88
C TYR A 47 -12.38 8.29 -2.00
N GLY A 48 -11.19 8.03 -1.47
CA GLY A 48 -10.03 8.93 -1.57
C GLY A 48 -9.71 9.32 -3.02
N GLY A 49 -9.83 8.36 -3.94
CA GLY A 49 -9.57 8.58 -5.37
C GLY A 49 -10.59 9.47 -6.08
N THR A 50 -11.82 9.55 -5.58
CA THR A 50 -12.92 10.26 -6.26
C THR A 50 -13.12 11.67 -5.73
N ILE A 51 -12.95 11.89 -4.42
CA ILE A 51 -13.22 13.20 -3.80
C ILE A 51 -11.97 13.91 -3.27
N ALA A 52 -10.98 13.19 -2.73
CA ALA A 52 -9.78 13.82 -2.17
C ALA A 52 -8.72 14.13 -3.24
N VAL A 53 -8.53 13.25 -4.23
CA VAL A 53 -7.56 13.45 -5.33
C VAL A 53 -7.82 14.73 -6.13
N PRO A 54 -9.05 15.07 -6.57
CA PRO A 54 -9.28 16.29 -7.34
C PRO A 54 -8.87 17.57 -6.60
N VAL A 55 -9.20 17.67 -5.31
CA VAL A 55 -8.82 18.81 -4.46
C VAL A 55 -7.30 18.92 -4.35
N TRP A 56 -6.62 17.79 -4.14
CA TRP A 56 -5.16 17.75 -4.09
C TRP A 56 -4.53 18.18 -5.42
N VAL A 57 -5.07 17.71 -6.55
CA VAL A 57 -4.58 18.06 -7.89
C VAL A 57 -4.71 19.55 -8.15
N ASP A 58 -5.83 20.16 -7.77
CA ASP A 58 -6.04 21.59 -7.98
C ASP A 58 -5.11 22.45 -7.13
N TYR A 59 -4.92 22.09 -5.86
CA TYR A 59 -3.92 22.75 -5.01
C TYR A 59 -2.50 22.60 -5.59
N MET A 60 -2.09 21.39 -5.96
CA MET A 60 -0.73 21.14 -6.44
C MET A 60 -0.46 21.75 -7.81
N ARG A 61 -1.49 21.94 -8.65
CA ARG A 61 -1.37 22.69 -9.92
C ARG A 61 -1.01 24.15 -9.64
N PHE A 62 -1.60 24.73 -8.61
CA PHE A 62 -1.29 26.08 -8.18
C PHE A 62 0.09 26.15 -7.51
N ALA A 63 0.35 25.29 -6.52
CA ALA A 63 1.58 25.30 -5.74
C ALA A 63 2.85 25.06 -6.58
N LEU A 64 2.76 24.21 -7.62
CA LEU A 64 3.87 23.87 -8.50
C LEU A 64 3.90 24.70 -9.80
N LYS A 65 3.05 25.74 -9.92
CA LYS A 65 3.04 26.59 -11.11
C LYS A 65 4.41 27.27 -11.31
N GLY A 66 5.00 27.08 -12.47
CA GLY A 66 6.32 27.62 -12.81
C GLY A 66 7.51 26.93 -12.13
N LYS A 67 7.29 25.88 -11.33
CA LYS A 67 8.37 25.07 -10.75
C LYS A 67 8.80 23.98 -11.73
N GLN A 68 10.10 23.85 -11.95
CA GLN A 68 10.66 22.77 -12.76
C GLN A 68 10.38 21.40 -12.11
N GLY A 69 10.29 20.35 -12.91
CA GLY A 69 10.18 18.98 -12.42
C GLY A 69 11.50 18.55 -11.78
N LYS A 70 11.45 18.00 -10.57
CA LYS A 70 12.65 17.55 -9.85
C LYS A 70 12.46 16.11 -9.41
N GLY A 71 13.27 15.18 -9.91
CA GLY A 71 13.24 13.79 -9.46
C GLY A 71 13.78 13.65 -8.03
N MET A 72 13.42 12.56 -7.36
CA MET A 72 14.05 12.18 -6.10
C MET A 72 15.50 11.77 -6.38
N LYS A 73 16.46 12.34 -5.63
CA LYS A 73 17.86 11.91 -5.74
C LYS A 73 17.99 10.52 -5.12
N MET A 74 18.61 9.59 -5.85
CA MET A 74 18.94 8.28 -5.33
C MET A 74 19.88 8.44 -4.12
N PRO A 75 19.56 7.85 -2.95
CA PRO A 75 20.39 7.99 -1.76
C PRO A 75 21.74 7.29 -1.95
N GLU A 76 22.76 7.76 -1.23
CA GLU A 76 24.07 7.14 -1.23
C GLU A 76 23.99 5.70 -0.73
N GLY A 77 24.76 4.81 -1.36
CA GLY A 77 24.75 3.39 -1.01
C GLY A 77 23.59 2.61 -1.61
N VAL A 78 22.61 3.21 -2.29
CA VAL A 78 21.68 2.45 -3.14
C VAL A 78 22.29 2.31 -4.54
N VAL A 79 22.13 1.15 -5.17
CA VAL A 79 22.49 0.88 -6.57
C VAL A 79 21.32 0.19 -7.27
N SER A 80 21.14 0.45 -8.57
CA SER A 80 20.10 -0.17 -9.38
C SER A 80 20.72 -1.22 -10.31
N SER A 81 20.22 -2.46 -10.31
CA SER A 81 20.60 -3.52 -11.25
C SER A 81 19.34 -4.23 -11.76
N ASN A 82 19.20 -4.35 -13.08
CA ASN A 82 18.03 -4.97 -13.74
C ASN A 82 16.64 -4.46 -13.28
N GLY A 83 16.55 -3.20 -12.84
CA GLY A 83 15.30 -2.61 -12.35
C GLY A 83 15.01 -2.82 -10.86
N GLU A 84 15.89 -3.53 -10.16
CA GLU A 84 15.84 -3.70 -8.71
C GLU A 84 16.87 -2.80 -8.01
N TYR A 85 16.56 -2.38 -6.78
CA TYR A 85 17.40 -1.51 -5.97
C TYR A 85 18.05 -2.30 -4.83
N TYR A 86 19.36 -2.15 -4.68
CA TYR A 86 20.17 -2.86 -3.69
C TYR A 86 20.99 -1.90 -2.84
N MET A 87 21.34 -2.31 -1.62
CA MET A 87 22.31 -1.61 -0.79
C MET A 87 23.73 -2.07 -1.15
N LYS A 88 24.62 -1.11 -1.42
CA LYS A 88 26.02 -1.29 -1.80
C LYS A 88 26.81 -2.09 -0.76
N GLU A 89 26.52 -1.88 0.52
CA GLU A 89 27.15 -2.61 1.64
C GLU A 89 26.74 -4.09 1.72
N ARG A 90 25.59 -4.46 1.14
CA ARG A 90 25.15 -5.86 1.03
C ARG A 90 25.59 -6.54 -0.27
N MET A 91 26.42 -5.88 -1.08
CA MET A 91 27.04 -6.47 -2.27
C MET A 91 28.46 -7.01 -2.01
N VAL A 92 29.01 -6.82 -0.80
CA VAL A 92 30.25 -7.46 -0.40
C VAL A 92 29.87 -8.77 0.30
N THR A 93 30.02 -9.87 -0.41
CA THR A 93 30.02 -11.20 0.18
C THR A 93 31.16 -11.28 1.18
N ASP A 94 30.90 -11.71 2.41
CA ASP A 94 31.97 -12.09 3.35
C ASP A 94 32.83 -13.17 2.68
N PRO A 95 34.15 -12.96 2.49
CA PRO A 95 35.03 -13.95 1.88
C PRO A 95 35.07 -15.29 2.64
N GLY A 96 34.66 -15.32 3.91
CA GLY A 96 34.52 -16.52 4.74
C GLY A 96 33.19 -17.25 4.60
N LEU A 97 32.17 -16.62 3.99
CA LEU A 97 30.94 -17.30 3.59
C LEU A 97 31.18 -17.91 2.21
N MET A 98 31.50 -19.21 2.19
CA MET A 98 31.48 -20.04 0.99
C MET A 98 30.06 -20.02 0.40
N LEU A 99 29.74 -18.99 -0.38
CA LEU A 99 28.55 -18.94 -1.22
C LEU A 99 28.83 -19.79 -2.45
N ASP A 100 28.54 -21.08 -2.29
CA ASP A 100 28.37 -21.97 -3.40
C ASP A 100 27.12 -21.53 -4.20
N ASN A 101 27.37 -20.74 -5.26
CA ASN A 101 26.35 -20.32 -6.21
C ASN A 101 25.97 -21.45 -7.20
N SER A 102 26.36 -22.72 -6.93
CA SER A 102 25.90 -23.90 -7.66
C SER A 102 24.54 -24.42 -7.19
N GLY A 103 23.90 -23.72 -6.23
CA GLY A 103 22.52 -23.95 -5.86
C GLY A 103 21.61 -24.02 -7.10
N ILE A 104 20.85 -25.11 -7.17
CA ILE A 104 19.91 -25.43 -8.26
C ILE A 104 19.11 -24.18 -8.63
N ALA A 105 19.21 -23.78 -9.91
CA ALA A 105 18.40 -22.68 -10.44
C ALA A 105 16.92 -22.94 -10.07
N PRO A 106 16.20 -21.94 -9.51
CA PRO A 106 14.80 -22.13 -9.17
C PRO A 106 14.06 -22.54 -10.45
N GLN A 107 13.47 -23.73 -10.41
CA GLN A 107 12.67 -24.23 -11.52
C GLN A 107 11.49 -23.26 -11.74
N PRO A 108 11.22 -22.83 -12.98
CA PRO A 108 10.05 -22.02 -13.25
C PRO A 108 8.80 -22.80 -12.84
N SER A 109 7.90 -22.15 -12.09
CA SER A 109 6.65 -22.76 -11.66
C SER A 109 5.88 -23.27 -12.89
N ARG A 110 5.63 -24.57 -12.95
CA ARG A 110 4.80 -25.18 -13.98
C ARG A 110 3.40 -24.57 -13.89
N ARG A 111 2.93 -23.97 -14.98
CA ARG A 111 1.55 -23.49 -15.06
C ARG A 111 0.64 -24.70 -14.99
N ALA A 112 -0.15 -24.83 -13.91
CA ALA A 112 -1.24 -25.80 -13.86
C ALA A 112 -2.27 -25.38 -14.93
N LYS A 113 -2.27 -26.11 -16.04
CA LYS A 113 -3.43 -26.29 -16.90
C LYS A 113 -3.74 -27.79 -16.88
N GLU A 114 -5.02 -28.11 -16.90
CA GLU A 114 -5.65 -29.43 -16.87
C GLU A 114 -6.12 -29.87 -15.48
N ASP A 115 -7.24 -29.27 -15.04
CA ASP A 115 -8.23 -29.90 -14.13
C ASP A 115 -9.67 -29.46 -14.55
N ASP A 116 -9.91 -29.21 -15.85
CA ASP A 116 -11.18 -28.67 -16.38
C ASP A 116 -12.26 -29.74 -16.72
N GLU A 117 -12.03 -31.04 -16.50
CA GLU A 117 -12.99 -32.09 -16.94
C GLU A 117 -13.71 -32.88 -15.82
N ALA A 118 -13.51 -32.59 -14.53
CA ALA A 118 -14.15 -33.36 -13.45
C ALA A 118 -15.32 -32.66 -12.71
N ALA A 119 -15.70 -31.44 -13.09
CA ALA A 119 -16.67 -30.64 -12.31
C ALA A 119 -18.08 -30.52 -12.92
N VAL A 120 -18.40 -31.22 -14.02
CA VAL A 120 -19.66 -30.99 -14.76
C VAL A 120 -20.87 -31.80 -14.22
N GLU A 121 -20.72 -32.70 -13.25
CA GLU A 121 -21.83 -33.60 -12.87
C GLU A 121 -22.54 -33.33 -11.54
N ASN A 122 -22.42 -32.16 -10.91
CA ASN A 122 -23.16 -31.89 -9.66
C ASN A 122 -23.83 -30.50 -9.58
N GLU A 123 -24.45 -30.05 -10.67
CA GLU A 123 -25.22 -28.78 -10.72
C GLU A 123 -26.75 -28.94 -10.62
N GLN A 124 -27.28 -30.01 -10.02
CA GLN A 124 -28.73 -30.12 -9.80
C GLN A 124 -29.11 -30.66 -8.42
N GLN A 125 -28.83 -29.91 -7.35
CA GLN A 125 -29.73 -29.77 -6.20
C GLN A 125 -29.18 -28.80 -5.15
N GLY A 126 -29.96 -27.78 -4.80
CA GLY A 126 -29.68 -26.96 -3.61
C GLY A 126 -29.88 -25.45 -3.78
N ARG A 127 -30.99 -25.02 -4.38
CA ARG A 127 -31.45 -23.62 -4.25
C ARG A 127 -32.33 -23.52 -3.00
N SER A 128 -31.79 -22.95 -1.92
CA SER A 128 -32.59 -22.35 -0.85
C SER A 128 -31.80 -21.24 -0.15
N ASP A 129 -32.50 -20.12 0.05
CA ASP A 129 -32.07 -18.88 0.68
C ASP A 129 -31.34 -19.05 2.01
N GLU A 130 -30.18 -18.40 2.16
CA GLU A 130 -29.64 -18.04 3.48
C GLU A 130 -29.19 -16.57 3.48
N THR A 131 -29.85 -15.83 4.38
CA THR A 131 -29.64 -14.43 4.72
C THR A 131 -28.21 -14.17 5.14
N ARG A 132 -27.52 -13.20 4.51
CA ARG A 132 -26.20 -12.72 4.95
C ARG A 132 -26.31 -12.16 6.37
N GLN A 133 -25.65 -12.80 7.33
CA GLN A 133 -25.47 -12.26 8.67
C GLN A 133 -24.39 -11.15 8.61
N ASP A 134 -24.76 -9.96 9.08
CA ASP A 134 -23.82 -8.85 9.29
C ASP A 134 -22.82 -9.26 10.37
N VAL A 135 -21.55 -9.42 9.98
CA VAL A 135 -20.46 -9.66 10.92
C VAL A 135 -20.16 -8.34 11.63
N GLN A 136 -20.58 -8.23 12.88
CA GLN A 136 -20.28 -7.10 13.74
C GLN A 136 -18.77 -7.12 14.06
N GLU A 137 -18.02 -6.11 13.62
CA GLU A 137 -16.58 -6.01 13.90
C GLU A 137 -16.34 -5.87 15.41
N THR A 138 -15.68 -6.85 16.02
CA THR A 138 -15.23 -6.78 17.40
C THR A 138 -14.08 -5.77 17.50
N PRO A 139 -14.09 -4.80 18.44
CA PRO A 139 -12.97 -3.88 18.63
C PRO A 139 -11.71 -4.66 19.00
N VAL A 140 -10.68 -4.61 18.15
CA VAL A 140 -9.35 -5.12 18.49
C VAL A 140 -8.62 -4.11 19.38
N LEU A 141 -8.43 -4.47 20.64
CA LEU A 141 -7.53 -3.72 21.52
C LEU A 141 -6.10 -3.85 20.98
N PRO A 142 -5.29 -2.77 20.98
CA PRO A 142 -3.91 -2.85 20.55
C PRO A 142 -3.14 -3.85 21.42
N SER A 143 -2.59 -4.89 20.79
CA SER A 143 -1.85 -5.98 21.46
C SER A 143 -0.49 -5.55 22.06
N ASN A 144 -0.18 -4.26 22.11
CA ASN A 144 1.08 -3.74 22.61
C ASN A 144 0.85 -2.93 23.90
N THR A 145 0.41 -3.59 24.97
CA THR A 145 0.11 -2.89 26.23
C THR A 145 0.78 -3.49 27.46
N ASP A 146 1.92 -4.19 27.35
CA ASP A 146 2.59 -4.68 28.58
C ASP A 146 4.13 -4.68 28.60
N SER A 147 4.83 -4.21 27.55
CA SER A 147 6.32 -4.26 27.57
C SER A 147 7.05 -2.96 27.22
N LYS A 148 6.37 -1.93 26.70
CA LYS A 148 7.01 -0.65 26.36
C LYS A 148 6.70 0.51 27.32
N GLN A 149 5.61 0.44 28.08
CA GLN A 149 5.33 1.45 29.10
C GLN A 149 6.30 1.37 30.29
N GLN A 150 6.72 0.16 30.71
CA GLN A 150 7.73 0.00 31.75
C GLN A 150 9.14 0.46 31.31
N GLN A 151 9.43 0.56 30.00
CA GLN A 151 10.70 1.07 29.51
C GLN A 151 10.76 2.60 29.46
N LEU A 152 9.62 3.31 29.49
CA LEU A 152 9.59 4.78 29.48
C LEU A 152 9.74 5.38 30.89
N ASP A 153 9.25 4.70 31.92
CA ASP A 153 9.38 5.15 33.31
C ASP A 153 10.78 4.93 33.93
N SER A 154 11.68 4.22 33.23
CA SER A 154 13.08 4.04 33.67
C SER A 154 14.06 5.02 33.02
N LEU A 155 13.57 5.96 32.21
CA LEU A 155 14.38 6.96 31.49
C LEU A 155 14.18 8.40 31.98
N PHE A 156 13.44 8.61 33.08
CA PHE A 156 13.35 9.89 33.80
C PHE A 156 13.44 9.69 35.31
#